data_AF-A0A3M2G485-F1
#
_entry.id   AF-A0A3M2G485-F1
#
_cell.length_a   1.000
_cell.length_b   1.000
_cell.length_c   1.000
_cell.angle_alpha   90.00
_cell.angle_beta   90.00
_cell.angle_gamma   90.00
#
_symmetry.space_group_name_H-M   'P 1'
#
loop_
_entity.id
_entity.type
_entity.pdbx_description
1 polymer ?
#
loop_
_entity_poly.entity_id
_entity_poly.type
_entity_poly.pdbx_seq_one_letter_code
_entity_poly.pdbx_strand_id
1 'polypeptide(L)'
;QIKKMGPLKNLMGLMPGMPKEIRDVEIDDRHLARVEGIIRSMTPAERVSPEIIDASRRQRIAKGSGTQPGDVKALIDQFTQMRRMMKQLGGAGTKKVKSRNRGGRKGAKGRRKGGRTTPKGPARVPRTPLSLPGLENGDFPGLT
;
A
#
# COMPACT_ATOMS: atom_id res chain seq x y z
N GLN A 1 5.14 -32.99 16.44
CA GLN A 1 5.04 -32.63 17.88
C GLN A 1 3.79 -31.77 18.09
N ILE A 2 2.71 -32.40 18.57
CA ILE A 2 1.40 -31.79 18.85
C ILE A 2 1.48 -31.22 20.27
N LYS A 3 1.78 -29.93 20.44
CA LYS A 3 1.92 -29.36 21.81
C LYS A 3 1.77 -27.84 21.94
N LYS A 4 0.99 -27.18 21.08
CA LYS A 4 0.73 -25.72 21.19
C LYS A 4 -0.73 -25.28 21.03
N MET A 5 -1.69 -26.21 20.91
CA MET A 5 -3.13 -25.91 20.81
C MET A 5 -3.82 -25.64 22.16
N GLY A 6 -3.19 -26.01 23.28
CA GLY A 6 -3.76 -25.82 24.63
C GLY A 6 -3.82 -24.37 25.12
N PRO A 7 -2.75 -23.55 24.97
CA PRO A 7 -2.72 -22.19 25.51
C PRO A 7 -3.74 -21.26 24.84
N LEU A 8 -3.98 -21.40 23.53
CA LEU A 8 -4.92 -20.57 22.80
C LEU A 8 -6.38 -20.83 23.21
N LYS A 9 -6.76 -22.10 23.40
CA LYS A 9 -8.09 -22.49 23.88
C LYS A 9 -8.40 -21.96 25.29
N ASN A 10 -7.40 -21.95 26.17
CA ASN A 10 -7.55 -21.44 27.55
C ASN A 10 -7.70 -19.91 27.59
N LEU A 11 -6.98 -19.17 26.75
CA LEU A 11 -7.12 -17.71 26.66
C LEU A 11 -8.48 -17.32 26.07
N MET A 12 -8.95 -18.04 25.06
CA MET A 12 -10.27 -17.83 24.44
C MET A 12 -11.42 -18.09 25.42
N GLY A 13 -11.22 -18.98 26.41
CA GLY A 13 -12.20 -19.28 27.44
C GLY A 13 -12.35 -18.24 28.55
N LEU A 14 -11.44 -17.28 28.65
CA LEU A 14 -11.47 -16.19 29.63
C LEU A 14 -12.04 -14.88 29.06
N MET A 15 -12.44 -14.83 27.79
CA MET A 15 -12.98 -13.64 27.14
C MET A 15 -14.51 -13.58 27.34
N PRO A 16 -15.05 -12.68 28.19
CA PRO A 16 -16.48 -12.57 28.38
C PRO A 16 -17.16 -12.02 27.12
N GLY A 17 -18.27 -12.64 26.69
CA GLY A 17 -19.06 -12.19 25.55
C GLY A 17 -18.79 -12.90 24.22
N MET A 18 -17.97 -13.96 24.18
CA MET A 18 -17.78 -14.76 22.97
C MET A 18 -18.92 -15.78 22.80
N PRO A 19 -19.62 -15.85 21.65
CA PRO A 19 -20.60 -16.89 21.36
C PRO A 19 -19.93 -18.26 21.40
N LYS A 20 -20.64 -19.27 21.94
CA LYS A 20 -20.13 -20.64 22.07
C LYS A 20 -19.74 -21.23 20.72
N GLU A 21 -20.43 -20.86 19.64
CA GLU A 21 -20.06 -21.33 18.29
C GLU A 21 -18.67 -20.86 17.87
N ILE A 22 -18.21 -19.67 18.29
CA ILE A 22 -16.87 -19.16 17.96
C ILE A 22 -15.78 -19.89 18.77
N ARG A 23 -16.11 -20.50 19.92
CA ARG A 23 -15.15 -21.33 20.69
C ARG A 23 -14.86 -22.66 19.98
N ASP A 24 -15.84 -23.15 19.23
CA ASP A 24 -15.78 -24.40 18.46
C ASP A 24 -15.54 -24.15 16.95
N VAL A 25 -15.44 -22.89 16.52
CA VAL A 25 -14.75 -22.57 15.27
C VAL A 25 -13.32 -23.02 15.49
N GLU A 26 -13.04 -24.24 15.04
CA GLU A 26 -11.69 -24.70 14.75
C GLU A 26 -11.03 -23.53 14.03
N ILE A 27 -10.14 -22.84 14.74
CA ILE A 27 -9.22 -21.91 14.11
C ILE A 27 -8.50 -22.80 13.13
N ASP A 28 -8.95 -22.80 11.88
CA ASP A 28 -8.54 -23.80 10.91
C ASP A 28 -7.04 -23.63 10.74
N ASP A 29 -6.29 -24.58 11.27
CA ASP A 29 -4.83 -24.56 11.24
C ASP A 29 -4.33 -24.40 9.79
N ARG A 30 -5.14 -24.83 8.80
CA ARG A 30 -4.87 -24.65 7.38
C ARG A 30 -4.99 -23.20 6.93
N HIS A 31 -5.89 -22.42 7.52
CA HIS A 31 -5.98 -20.98 7.27
C HIS A 31 -4.79 -20.25 7.88
N LEU A 32 -4.39 -20.59 9.11
CA LEU A 32 -3.17 -20.02 9.72
C LEU A 32 -1.91 -20.39 8.94
N ALA A 33 -1.77 -21.65 8.54
CA ALA A 33 -0.64 -22.12 7.74
C ALA A 33 -0.55 -21.39 6.39
N ARG A 34 -1.68 -21.12 5.74
CA ARG A 34 -1.74 -20.32 4.50
C ARG A 34 -1.29 -18.88 4.73
N VAL A 35 -1.80 -18.23 5.78
CA VAL A 35 -1.39 -16.85 6.12
C VAL A 35 0.09 -16.78 6.45
N GLU A 36 0.60 -17.75 7.23
CA GLU A 36 2.03 -17.85 7.54
C GLU A 36 2.87 -18.06 6.27
N GLY A 37 2.44 -18.93 5.36
CA GLY A 37 3.10 -19.14 4.06
C GLY A 37 3.17 -17.86 3.21
N ILE A 38 2.09 -17.07 3.18
CA ILE A 38 2.04 -15.78 2.48
C ILE A 38 3.04 -14.79 3.11
N ILE A 39 3.03 -14.65 4.43
CA ILE A 39 3.91 -13.70 5.15
C ILE A 39 5.38 -14.10 4.97
N ARG A 40 5.70 -15.40 5.05
CA ARG A 40 7.06 -15.92 4.86
C ARG A 40 7.58 -15.65 3.44
N SER A 41 6.70 -15.62 2.44
CA SER A 41 7.02 -15.31 1.04
C SER A 41 7.20 -13.80 0.73
N MET A 42 6.91 -12.92 1.69
CA MET A 42 7.16 -11.48 1.59
C MET A 42 8.61 -11.13 1.95
N THR A 43 9.13 -10.07 1.32
CA THR A 43 10.38 -9.45 1.71
C THR A 43 10.21 -8.59 2.98
N PRO A 44 11.29 -8.29 3.73
CA PRO A 44 11.20 -7.44 4.93
C PRO A 44 10.56 -6.07 4.66
N ALA A 45 10.88 -5.45 3.53
CA ALA A 45 10.30 -4.16 3.14
C ALA A 45 8.78 -4.23 2.96
N GLU A 46 8.29 -5.31 2.34
CA GLU A 46 6.85 -5.51 2.09
C GLU A 46 6.08 -5.81 3.39
N ARG A 47 6.72 -6.48 4.37
CA ARG A 47 6.12 -6.73 5.69
C ARG A 47 5.96 -5.45 6.51
N VAL A 48 6.94 -4.55 6.44
CA VAL A 48 6.90 -3.25 7.12
C VAL A 48 5.88 -2.33 6.47
N SER A 49 5.81 -2.34 5.14
CA SER A 49 4.95 -1.44 4.37
C SER A 49 4.17 -2.21 3.31
N PRO A 50 2.95 -2.70 3.63
CA PRO A 50 2.10 -3.42 2.68
C PRO A 50 1.63 -2.58 1.48
N GLU A 51 1.77 -1.25 1.57
CA GLU A 51 1.38 -0.27 0.56
C GLU A 51 2.21 -0.38 -0.72
N ILE A 52 3.43 -0.93 -0.61
CA ILE A 52 4.35 -1.07 -1.75
C ILE A 52 4.04 -2.32 -2.59
N ILE A 53 3.08 -3.15 -2.17
CA ILE A 53 2.77 -4.42 -2.83
C ILE A 53 1.87 -4.17 -4.06
N ASP A 54 2.54 -4.00 -5.21
CA ASP A 54 1.92 -3.94 -6.53
C ASP A 54 1.46 -5.33 -7.05
N ALA A 55 0.90 -5.36 -8.26
CA ALA A 55 0.44 -6.59 -8.89
C ALA A 55 1.56 -7.61 -9.14
N SER A 56 2.77 -7.16 -9.50
CA SER A 56 3.92 -8.03 -9.76
C SER A 56 4.40 -8.70 -8.47
N ARG A 57 4.48 -7.93 -7.38
CA ARG A 57 4.82 -8.43 -6.04
C ARG A 57 3.77 -9.41 -5.53
N ARG A 58 2.48 -9.14 -5.71
CA ARG A 58 1.41 -10.10 -5.36
C ARG A 58 1.57 -11.42 -6.10
N GLN A 59 1.85 -11.38 -7.40
CA GLN A 59 2.08 -12.61 -8.18
C GLN A 59 3.28 -13.39 -7.68
N ARG A 60 4.39 -12.71 -7.34
CA ARG A 60 5.58 -13.35 -6.76
C ARG A 60 5.29 -14.01 -5.42
N ILE A 61 4.59 -13.29 -4.53
CA ILE A 61 4.22 -13.80 -3.20
C ILE A 61 3.31 -15.02 -3.34
N ALA A 62 2.27 -14.92 -4.17
CA ALA A 62 1.32 -16.00 -4.43
C ALA A 62 2.02 -17.27 -4.95
N LYS A 63 2.96 -17.12 -5.89
CA LYS A 63 3.79 -18.23 -6.39
C LYS A 63 4.67 -18.85 -5.30
N GLY A 64 5.23 -18.04 -4.41
CA GLY A 64 6.07 -18.51 -3.29
C GLY A 64 5.29 -19.19 -2.17
N SER A 65 4.03 -18.79 -1.94
CA SER A 65 3.18 -19.34 -0.89
C SER A 65 2.25 -20.45 -1.36
N GLY A 66 2.14 -20.70 -2.67
CA GLY A 66 1.19 -21.68 -3.23
C GLY A 66 -0.27 -21.24 -3.10
N THR A 67 -0.52 -19.93 -3.07
CA THR A 67 -1.87 -19.34 -2.91
C THR A 67 -2.26 -18.52 -4.13
N GLN A 68 -3.51 -18.06 -4.20
CA GLN A 68 -3.95 -17.18 -5.29
C GLN A 68 -3.50 -15.73 -5.05
N PRO A 69 -3.27 -14.93 -6.10
CA PRO A 69 -3.02 -13.48 -5.95
C PRO A 69 -4.17 -12.74 -5.24
N GLY A 70 -5.40 -13.27 -5.34
CA GLY A 70 -6.58 -12.77 -4.63
C GLY A 70 -6.48 -12.93 -3.12
N ASP A 71 -5.97 -14.07 -2.64
CA ASP A 71 -5.78 -14.34 -1.21
C ASP A 71 -4.79 -13.34 -0.60
N VAL A 72 -3.70 -13.06 -1.32
CA VAL A 72 -2.70 -12.06 -0.93
C VAL A 72 -3.32 -10.67 -0.83
N LYS A 73 -4.18 -10.29 -1.79
CA LYS A 73 -4.89 -9.01 -1.77
C LYS A 73 -5.83 -8.91 -0.57
N ALA A 74 -6.63 -9.95 -0.30
CA ALA A 74 -7.55 -9.97 0.82
C ALA A 74 -6.82 -9.78 2.16
N LEU A 75 -5.67 -10.43 2.34
CA LEU A 75 -4.84 -10.27 3.54
C LEU A 75 -4.33 -8.82 3.71
N ILE A 76 -3.86 -8.21 2.62
CA ILE A 76 -3.38 -6.81 2.64
C ILE A 76 -4.50 -5.84 2.97
N ASP A 77 -5.69 -6.04 2.40
CA ASP A 77 -6.86 -5.20 2.65
C ASP A 77 -7.30 -5.30 4.11
N GLN A 78 -7.40 -6.53 4.64
CA GLN A 78 -7.71 -6.79 6.05
C GLN A 78 -6.70 -6.12 6.98
N PHE A 79 -5.41 -6.25 6.69
CA PHE A 79 -4.36 -5.59 7.48
C PHE A 79 -4.46 -4.07 7.42
N THR A 80 -4.72 -3.51 6.24
CA THR A 80 -4.86 -2.05 6.05
C THR A 80 -6.05 -1.50 6.84
N GLN A 81 -7.17 -2.22 6.85
CA GLN A 81 -8.34 -1.87 7.65
C GLN A 81 -8.04 -1.91 9.14
N MET A 82 -7.38 -2.96 9.63
CA MET A 82 -6.96 -3.06 11.04
C MET A 82 -6.00 -1.94 11.42
N ARG A 83 -5.00 -1.63 10.58
CA ARG A 83 -4.06 -0.52 10.78
C ARG A 83 -4.78 0.83 10.85
N ARG A 84 -5.79 1.05 10.00
CA ARG A 84 -6.62 2.27 10.02
C ARG A 84 -7.40 2.40 11.33
N MET A 85 -8.01 1.31 11.80
CA MET A 85 -8.73 1.27 13.07
C MET A 85 -7.78 1.53 14.25
N MET A 86 -6.62 0.87 14.30
CA MET A 86 -5.59 1.08 15.33
C MET A 86 -5.09 2.53 15.33
N LYS A 87 -4.91 3.15 14.16
CA LYS A 87 -4.52 4.57 14.05
C LYS A 87 -5.62 5.51 14.55
N GLN A 88 -6.90 5.18 14.36
CA GLN A 88 -8.02 5.95 14.88
C GLN A 88 -8.13 5.83 16.40
N LEU A 89 -7.93 4.63 16.95
CA LEU A 89 -7.96 4.36 18.39
C LEU A 89 -6.74 4.99 19.11
N GLY A 90 -5.53 4.79 18.59
CA GLY A 90 -4.29 5.38 19.11
C GLY A 90 -4.16 6.89 18.87
N GLY A 91 -4.84 7.42 17.85
CA GLY A 91 -4.90 8.86 17.55
C GLY A 91 -5.91 9.63 18.40
N ALA A 92 -6.86 8.95 19.05
CA ALA A 92 -7.84 9.57 19.94
C ALA A 92 -7.23 10.01 21.29
N GLY A 93 -6.15 9.35 21.74
CA GLY A 93 -5.45 9.69 22.99
C GLY A 93 -4.51 10.91 22.90
N THR A 94 -4.00 11.25 21.71
CA THR A 94 -2.95 12.27 21.55
C THR A 94 -3.44 13.62 20.99
N LYS A 95 -4.64 13.69 20.43
CA LYS A 95 -5.14 14.92 19.77
C LYS A 95 -5.86 15.92 20.68
N LYS A 96 -6.18 15.59 21.94
CA LYS A 96 -6.91 16.50 22.84
C LYS A 96 -6.06 17.53 23.60
N VAL A 97 -4.73 17.47 23.56
CA VAL A 97 -3.87 18.33 24.40
C VAL A 97 -3.28 19.55 23.68
N LYS A 98 -3.33 19.63 22.34
CA LYS A 98 -2.76 20.75 21.57
C LYS A 98 -3.77 21.49 20.70
N SER A 99 -4.88 21.95 21.28
CA SER A 99 -5.69 22.98 20.61
C SER A 99 -6.62 23.74 21.56
N ARG A 100 -6.07 24.39 22.60
CA ARG A 100 -6.84 25.37 23.39
C ARG A 100 -6.12 26.67 23.74
N ASN A 101 -4.97 26.98 23.13
CA ASN A 101 -4.41 28.32 23.32
C ASN A 101 -3.68 28.84 22.08
N ARG A 102 -4.43 29.51 21.20
CA ARG A 102 -3.93 30.60 20.35
C ARG A 102 -5.11 31.43 19.85
N GLY A 103 -5.79 32.07 20.79
CA GLY A 103 -6.55 33.27 20.51
C GLY A 103 -5.58 34.43 20.24
N GLY A 104 -5.94 35.27 19.27
CA GLY A 104 -5.42 36.63 19.15
C GLY A 104 -4.16 36.78 18.30
N ARG A 105 -4.33 37.13 17.02
CA ARG A 105 -3.79 38.39 16.48
C ARG A 105 -4.34 38.68 15.08
N LYS A 106 -5.13 39.75 15.01
CA LYS A 106 -5.36 40.57 13.82
C LYS A 106 -4.01 40.91 13.17
N GLY A 107 -3.95 40.92 11.84
CA GLY A 107 -2.77 41.35 11.11
C GLY A 107 -3.02 41.38 9.61
N ALA A 108 -3.22 42.57 9.10
CA ALA A 108 -3.48 42.89 7.70
C ALA A 108 -2.34 42.46 6.74
N LYS A 109 -2.65 42.64 5.45
CA LYS A 109 -1.73 43.14 4.40
C LYS A 109 -1.03 42.05 3.56
N GLY A 110 -1.32 42.09 2.26
CA GLY A 110 -0.36 41.61 1.26
C GLY A 110 -0.93 40.70 0.19
N ARG A 111 -1.81 41.22 -0.66
CA ARG A 111 -2.07 40.68 -2.00
C ARG A 111 -0.77 40.81 -2.82
N ARG A 112 0.14 39.84 -2.72
CA ARG A 112 1.35 39.76 -3.55
C ARG A 112 1.14 38.71 -4.63
N LYS A 113 0.91 39.24 -5.82
CA LYS A 113 0.93 38.62 -7.15
C LYS A 113 2.08 37.60 -7.24
N GLY A 114 1.74 36.30 -7.22
CA GLY A 114 2.68 35.21 -7.44
C GLY A 114 3.16 35.23 -8.88
N GLY A 115 4.38 35.72 -9.10
CA GLY A 115 5.10 35.59 -10.36
C GLY A 115 5.41 34.11 -10.64
N ARG A 116 5.20 33.70 -11.89
CA ARG A 116 5.55 32.39 -12.43
C ARG A 116 7.02 32.08 -12.08
N THR A 117 7.28 31.03 -11.31
CA THR A 117 8.63 30.60 -10.88
C THR A 117 9.36 29.76 -11.93
N THR A 118 8.95 29.83 -13.19
CA THR A 118 9.62 29.16 -14.30
C THR A 118 9.90 30.16 -15.42
N PRO A 119 11.12 30.16 -16.00
CA PRO A 119 11.37 30.89 -17.24
C PRO A 119 10.40 30.40 -18.31
N LYS A 120 9.88 31.31 -19.14
CA LYS A 120 9.03 30.97 -20.29
C LYS A 120 9.81 29.98 -21.14
N GLY A 121 9.29 28.74 -21.26
CA GLY A 121 9.96 27.65 -21.99
C GLY A 121 10.31 28.05 -23.43
N PRO A 122 11.25 27.32 -24.06
CA PRO A 122 11.75 27.67 -25.39
C PRO A 122 10.63 27.72 -26.42
N ALA A 123 10.83 28.53 -27.45
CA ALA A 123 9.87 28.79 -28.51
C ALA A 123 9.31 27.49 -29.10
N ARG A 124 8.01 27.50 -29.44
CA ARG A 124 7.29 26.37 -30.02
C ARG A 124 7.93 26.02 -31.36
N VAL A 125 8.64 24.89 -31.43
CA VAL A 125 9.17 24.37 -32.69
C VAL A 125 8.00 24.03 -33.64
N PRO A 126 8.03 24.51 -34.90
CA PRO A 126 7.03 24.13 -35.88
C PRO A 126 7.11 22.62 -36.12
N ARG A 127 5.96 21.95 -36.17
CA ARG A 127 5.86 20.54 -36.53
C ARG A 127 5.98 20.41 -38.05
N THR A 128 7.17 20.62 -38.57
CA THR A 128 7.50 20.14 -39.91
C THR A 128 7.64 18.61 -39.83
N PRO A 129 7.03 17.84 -40.75
CA PRO A 129 7.32 16.41 -40.84
C PRO A 129 8.83 16.25 -41.04
N LEU A 130 9.40 15.25 -40.37
CA LEU A 130 10.83 14.96 -40.39
C LEU A 130 11.22 14.56 -41.82
N SER A 131 11.69 15.51 -42.62
CA SER A 131 12.25 15.23 -43.94
C SER A 131 13.74 14.93 -43.76
N LEU A 132 14.13 13.69 -44.04
CA LEU A 132 15.53 13.26 -44.03
C LEU A 132 16.16 13.67 -45.36
N PRO A 133 17.20 14.52 -45.38
CA PRO A 133 17.90 14.86 -46.62
C PRO A 133 18.55 13.60 -47.20
N GLY A 134 18.16 13.23 -48.42
CA GLY A 134 18.71 12.07 -49.14
C GLY A 134 17.78 10.85 -49.30
N LEU A 135 16.51 10.93 -48.90
CA LEU A 135 15.53 9.83 -49.01
C LEU A 135 14.35 10.14 -49.94
N GLU A 136 14.53 11.01 -50.93
CA GLU A 136 13.45 11.43 -51.84
C GLU A 136 13.24 10.51 -53.05
N ASN A 137 14.18 9.59 -53.35
CA ASN A 137 14.14 8.78 -54.57
C ASN A 137 14.16 7.24 -54.35
N GLY A 138 13.99 6.76 -53.12
CA GLY A 138 13.89 5.31 -52.85
C GLY A 138 15.18 4.50 -53.09
N ASP A 139 16.32 5.17 -53.26
CA ASP A 139 17.61 4.52 -53.49
C ASP A 139 18.32 4.27 -52.15
N PHE A 140 18.33 3.02 -51.69
CA PHE A 140 19.00 2.60 -50.46
C PHE A 140 20.38 2.03 -50.83
N PRO A 141 21.48 2.77 -50.62
CA PRO A 141 22.81 2.26 -50.92
C PRO A 141 23.14 1.12 -49.94
N GLY A 142 23.36 -0.08 -50.47
CA GLY A 142 23.78 -1.26 -49.69
C GLY A 142 22.98 -2.55 -49.92
N LEU A 143 22.06 -2.55 -50.89
CA LEU A 143 21.37 -3.76 -51.36
C LEU A 143 21.66 -4.00 -52.85
N THR A 144 22.84 -4.53 -53.13
CA THR A 144 23.14 -5.34 -54.34
C THR A 144 23.95 -6.54 -53.92
#